data_AF-X0UUG1-F1
#
_entry.id   AF-X0UUG1-F1
#
_cell.length_a   1.000
_cell.length_b   1.000
_cell.length_c   1.000
_cell.angle_alpha   90.00
_cell.angle_beta   90.00
_cell.angle_gamma   90.00
#
_symmetry.space_group_name_H-M   'P 1'
#
loop_
_entity.id
_entity.type
_entity.pdbx_description
1 polymer ?
#
loop_
_entity_poly.entity_id
_entity_poly.type
_entity_poly.pdbx_seq_one_letter_code
_entity_poly.pdbx_strand_id
1 'polypeptide(L)' 'AMDRDNDILTYIKDGIIDATVVQQTALMPYYGLMILYHLNHHEIPISSDNASAGVTGVPRFIDTGTILVDRSNCHLFMR' A
#
# COMPACT_ATOMS: atom_id res chain seq x y z
N ALA A 1 -15.17 9.43 1.72
CA ALA A 1 -15.15 8.00 2.10
C ALA A 1 -13.72 7.48 2.02
N MET A 2 -13.41 6.38 2.69
CA MET A 2 -12.14 5.67 2.56
C MET A 2 -12.51 4.22 2.31
N ASP A 3 -12.57 3.83 1.04
CA ASP A 3 -12.64 2.44 0.57
C ASP A 3 -12.87 2.43 -0.94
N ARG A 4 -12.57 1.28 -1.55
CA ARG A 4 -12.85 1.01 -2.97
C ARG A 4 -14.09 0.11 -3.10
N ASP A 5 -15.08 0.32 -2.24
CA ASP A 5 -16.36 -0.37 -2.36
C ASP A 5 -17.08 0.11 -3.62
N ASN A 6 -17.65 -0.83 -4.38
CA ASN A 6 -18.32 -0.55 -5.64
C ASN A 6 -19.46 0.46 -5.47
N ASP A 7 -20.11 0.49 -4.32
CA ASP A 7 -21.17 1.43 -3.99
C ASP A 7 -20.63 2.87 -3.91
N ILE A 8 -19.47 3.08 -3.29
CA ILE A 8 -18.82 4.39 -3.19
C ILE A 8 -18.41 4.89 -4.57
N LEU A 9 -17.86 4.02 -5.43
CA LEU A 9 -17.48 4.39 -6.79
C LEU A 9 -18.71 4.75 -7.65
N THR A 10 -19.83 4.04 -7.43
CA THR A 10 -21.10 4.35 -8.08
C THR A 10 -21.65 5.69 -7.61
N TYR A 11 -21.59 5.98 -6.30
CA TYR A 11 -22.00 7.27 -5.76
C TYR A 11 -21.13 8.44 -6.26
N ILE A 12 -19.85 8.21 -6.52
CA ILE A 12 -18.98 9.22 -7.15
C ILE A 12 -19.40 9.46 -8.60
N LYS A 13 -19.68 8.38 -9.34
CA LYS A 13 -20.16 8.46 -10.71
C LYS A 13 -21.49 9.24 -10.79
N ASP A 14 -22.41 8.96 -9.86
CA ASP A 14 -23.74 9.59 -9.80
C ASP A 14 -23.72 11.00 -9.19
N GLY A 15 -22.57 11.45 -8.66
CA GLY A 15 -22.42 12.79 -8.09
C GLY A 15 -22.98 12.97 -6.68
N ILE A 16 -23.21 11.86 -5.96
CA ILE A 16 -23.63 11.86 -4.57
C ILE A 16 -22.41 12.09 -3.65
N ILE A 17 -21.24 11.60 -4.05
CA ILE A 17 -19.95 11.79 -3.36
C ILE A 17 -18.98 12.49 -4.31
N ASP A 18 -18.25 13.50 -3.83
CA ASP A 18 -17.27 14.21 -4.68
C ASP A 18 -16.01 13.38 -4.95
N ALA A 19 -15.46 12.75 -3.90
CA ALA A 19 -14.26 11.93 -3.98
C ALA A 19 -14.12 10.92 -2.82
N THR A 20 -13.26 9.92 -3.03
CA THR A 20 -12.81 8.96 -2.02
C THR A 20 -11.29 8.82 -2.06
N VAL A 21 -10.67 8.45 -0.94
CA VAL A 21 -9.23 8.15 -0.89
C VAL A 21 -9.06 6.64 -0.89
N VAL A 22 -8.42 6.10 -1.93
CA VAL A 22 -8.19 4.67 -2.09
C VAL A 22 -6.75 4.32 -1.69
N GLN A 23 -6.59 3.30 -0.86
CA GLN A 23 -5.28 2.74 -0.52
C GLN A 23 -4.83 1.73 -1.58
N GLN A 24 -3.52 1.69 -1.84
CA GLN A 24 -2.92 0.67 -2.73
C GLN A 24 -2.72 -0.66 -1.98
N THR A 25 -3.81 -1.26 -1.52
CA THR A 25 -3.79 -2.44 -0.63
C THR A 25 -3.06 -3.66 -1.21
N ALA A 26 -2.97 -3.78 -2.54
CA ALA A 26 -2.21 -4.84 -3.20
C ALA A 26 -0.68 -4.73 -2.97
N LEU A 27 -0.16 -3.52 -2.75
CA LEU A 27 1.26 -3.31 -2.47
C LEU A 27 1.65 -3.78 -1.07
N MET A 28 0.71 -3.77 -0.12
CA MET A 28 0.97 -4.16 1.27
C MET A 28 1.46 -5.62 1.40
N PRO A 29 0.72 -6.65 0.92
CA PRO A 29 1.22 -8.02 0.95
C PRO A 29 2.38 -8.25 -0.03
N TYR A 30 2.44 -7.50 -1.15
CA TYR A 30 3.54 -7.60 -2.10
C TYR A 30 4.89 -7.24 -1.44
N TYR A 31 4.98 -6.07 -0.83
CA TYR A 31 6.20 -5.65 -0.13
C TYR A 31 6.45 -6.49 1.12
N GLY A 32 5.39 -6.86 1.86
CA GLY A 32 5.52 -7.77 3.00
C GLY A 32 6.20 -9.09 2.62
N LEU A 33 5.76 -9.72 1.52
CA LEU A 33 6.36 -10.95 1.03
C LEU A 33 7.80 -10.76 0.56
N MET A 34 8.11 -9.67 -0.17
CA MET A 34 9.49 -9.39 -0.58
C MET A 34 10.42 -9.23 0.61
N ILE A 35 10.01 -8.51 1.65
CA ILE A 35 10.81 -8.33 2.88
C ILE A 35 11.05 -9.69 3.56
N LEU A 36 10.02 -10.50 3.74
CA LEU A 36 10.15 -11.83 4.35
C LEU A 36 11.06 -12.74 3.52
N TYR A 37 10.92 -12.69 2.19
CA TYR A 37 11.78 -13.46 1.29
C TYR A 37 13.24 -13.05 1.45
N HIS A 38 13.55 -11.75 1.44
CA HIS A 38 14.92 -11.27 1.60
C HIS A 38 15.49 -11.60 2.97
N LEU A 39 14.73 -11.42 4.06
CA LEU A 39 15.17 -11.82 5.39
C LEU A 39 15.56 -13.30 5.49
N ASN A 40 14.86 -14.17 4.77
CA ASN A 40 15.12 -15.61 4.81
C ASN A 40 16.30 -16.06 3.92
N HIS A 41 16.62 -15.31 2.86
CA HIS A 41 17.57 -15.76 1.84
C HIS A 41 18.82 -14.89 1.71
N HIS A 42 18.80 -13.67 2.25
CA HIS A 42 19.85 -12.68 2.04
C HIS A 42 20.11 -11.87 3.32
N GLU A 43 21.35 -11.87 3.81
CA GLU A 43 21.77 -10.88 4.80
C GLU A 43 21.97 -9.53 4.10
N ILE A 44 21.31 -8.49 4.63
CA ILE A 44 21.50 -7.11 4.18
C ILE A 44 22.59 -6.49 5.07
N PRO A 45 23.82 -6.25 4.57
CA PRO A 45 24.97 -5.84 5.40
C PRO A 45 24.89 -4.34 5.75
N ILE A 46 23.99 -3.97 6.65
CA ILE A 46 23.78 -2.59 7.13
C ILE A 46 24.93 -2.16 8.07
N SER A 47 25.51 -3.11 8.79
CA SER A 47 26.65 -2.92 9.68
C SER A 47 27.58 -4.15 9.63
N SER A 48 28.72 -4.09 10.32
CA SER A 48 29.64 -5.23 10.44
C SER A 48 29.05 -6.40 11.25
N ASP A 49 28.07 -6.13 12.12
CA ASP A 49 27.29 -7.14 12.85
C ASP A 49 25.90 -6.54 13.17
N ASN A 50 24.92 -6.89 12.34
CA ASN A 50 23.57 -6.36 12.47
C ASN A 50 22.88 -6.80 13.77
N ALA A 51 23.16 -8.01 14.26
CA ALA A 51 22.54 -8.51 15.48
C ALA A 51 23.02 -7.70 16.69
N SER A 52 24.33 -7.49 16.81
CA SER A 52 24.93 -6.67 17.86
C SER A 52 24.53 -5.20 17.75
N ALA A 53 24.33 -4.68 16.53
CA ALA A 53 23.89 -3.31 16.29
C ALA A 53 22.37 -3.10 16.47
N GLY A 54 21.58 -4.15 16.76
CA GLY A 54 20.13 -4.06 16.89
C GLY A 54 19.40 -3.76 15.58
N VAL A 55 20.02 -4.07 14.44
CA VAL A 55 19.47 -3.85 13.11
C VAL A 55 18.58 -5.02 12.72
N THR A 56 17.29 -4.75 12.50
CA THR A 56 16.28 -5.77 12.19
C THR A 56 16.30 -6.23 10.73
N GLY A 57 17.04 -5.55 9.85
CA GLY A 57 17.09 -5.84 8.41
C GLY A 57 15.80 -5.46 7.65
N VAL A 58 14.85 -4.76 8.29
CA VAL A 58 13.59 -4.35 7.66
C VAL A 58 13.29 -2.88 7.90
N PRO A 59 12.65 -2.18 6.94
CA PRO A 59 12.15 -0.84 7.16
C PRO A 59 11.06 -0.85 8.24
N ARG A 60 11.06 0.15 9.13
CA ARG A 60 10.02 0.32 10.16
C ARG A 60 8.65 0.68 9.58
N PHE A 61 8.64 1.32 8.42
CA PHE A 61 7.44 1.81 7.78
C PHE A 61 7.61 1.79 6.26
N ILE A 62 6.55 1.38 5.57
CA ILE A 62 6.42 1.49 4.12
C ILE A 62 5.11 2.21 3.84
N ASP A 63 5.20 3.38 3.25
CA ASP A 63 4.05 4.07 2.71
C ASP A 63 3.72 3.48 1.34
N THR A 64 2.64 2.69 1.26
CA THR A 64 2.15 2.17 -0.03
C THR A 64 1.38 3.23 -0.81
N GLY A 65 1.18 4.42 -0.26
CA GLY A 65 0.51 5.52 -0.91
C GLY A 65 -1.01 5.36 -1.00
N THR A 66 -1.63 6.49 -1.34
CA THR A 66 -3.07 6.62 -1.55
C THR A 66 -3.35 7.38 -2.82
N ILE A 67 -4.50 7.11 -3.43
CA ILE A 67 -4.94 7.76 -4.66
C ILE A 67 -6.26 8.46 -4.37
N LEU A 68 -6.35 9.74 -4.74
CA LEU A 68 -7.63 10.45 -4.75
C LEU A 68 -8.44 9.97 -5.95
N VAL A 69 -9.63 9.46 -5.68
CA VAL A 69 -10.56 8.97 -6.69
C VAL A 69 -11.78 9.88 -6.72
N ASP A 70 -12.02 10.48 -7.88
CA ASP A 70 -13.13 11.38 -8.16
C ASP A 70 -13.80 10.98 -9.49
N ARG A 71 -14.75 11.78 -9.98
CA ARG A 71 -15.46 11.48 -11.23
C ARG A 71 -14.55 11.31 -12.45
N SER A 72 -13.37 11.94 -12.46
CA SER A 72 -12.44 11.87 -13.60
C SER A 72 -11.79 10.50 -13.75
N ASN A 73 -11.59 9.76 -12.65
CA ASN A 73 -10.83 8.52 -12.63
C ASN A 73 -11.55 7.32 -11.97
N CYS A 74 -12.75 7.50 -11.39
CA CYS A 74 -13.47 6.44 -10.66
C CYS A 74 -13.70 5.17 -11.49
N HIS A 75 -13.91 5.32 -12.80
CA HIS A 75 -14.12 4.21 -13.74
C HIS A 75 -12.92 3.24 -13.81
N LEU A 76 -11.70 3.69 -13.50
CA LEU A 76 -10.49 2.86 -13.49
C LEU A 76 -10.42 1.94 -12.27
N PHE A 77 -11.27 2.18 -11.26
CA PHE A 77 -11.27 1.45 -9.99
C PHE A 77 -12.51 0.55 -9.84
N MET A 78 -13.48 0.64 -10.74
CA MET A 78 -14.66 -0.21 -10.77
C MET A 78 -14.29 -1.62 -11.27
N ARG A 79 -14.93 -2.65 -10.71
CA ARG A 79 -14.78 -4.06 -11.12
C ARG A 79 -16.04 -4.57 -11.80
#